data_AF-T0SBN8-F1
#
_entry.id   AF-T0SBN8-F1
#
_cell.length_a   1.000
_cell.length_b   1.000
_cell.length_c   1.000
_cell.angle_alpha   90.00
_cell.angle_beta   90.00
_cell.angle_gamma   90.00
#
_symmetry.space_group_name_H-M   'P 1'
#
loop_
_entity.id
_entity.type
_entity.pdbx_description
1 polymer ?
#
loop_
_entity_poly.entity_id
_entity_poly.type
_entity_poly.pdbx_seq_one_letter_code
_entity_poly.pdbx_strand_id
1 'polypeptide(L)'
;MSIAAVLSQAPLVARITSFQDGVFADVRSRFVEFHRCVRFAMRWVDPYWCIGEYDVPRGVRSRSAPHAVLYSMQGSDLHLHSDTRDPRFILHVAIYEGDADAATRMATCCPRLLSDDAVELALTLDELAIAKALVRLHGPSSRDSDWMETFGRSLLPRIVRRGSVPHLEVL
;
A
#
# COMPACT_ATOMS: atom_id res chain seq x y z
N MET A 1 -24.30 -25.57 19.96
CA MET A 1 -23.15 -24.67 19.73
C MET A 1 -22.96 -24.56 18.23
N SER A 2 -23.14 -23.39 17.61
CA SER A 2 -23.11 -23.29 16.14
C SER A 2 -21.67 -23.24 15.63
N ILE A 3 -21.45 -23.74 14.42
CA ILE A 3 -20.14 -23.68 13.75
C ILE A 3 -19.64 -22.23 13.64
N ALA A 4 -20.56 -21.27 13.45
CA ALA A 4 -20.25 -19.85 13.42
C ALA A 4 -19.68 -19.33 14.75
N ALA A 5 -20.15 -19.84 15.90
CA ALA A 5 -19.65 -19.44 17.23
C ALA A 5 -18.23 -19.98 17.52
N VAL A 6 -17.85 -21.10 16.90
CA VAL A 6 -16.50 -21.68 17.01
C VAL A 6 -15.52 -20.95 16.09
N LEU A 7 -15.95 -20.64 14.85
CA LEU A 7 -15.13 -19.94 13.87
C LEU A 7 -14.92 -18.45 14.17
N SER A 8 -15.74 -17.84 15.04
CA SER A 8 -15.59 -16.44 15.46
C SER A 8 -14.67 -16.26 16.68
N GLN A 9 -14.09 -17.33 17.21
CA GLN A 9 -13.10 -17.23 18.27
C GLN A 9 -11.80 -16.61 17.73
N ALA A 10 -11.39 -15.47 18.29
CA ALA A 10 -10.20 -14.73 17.87
C ALA A 10 -8.92 -15.59 17.67
N PRO A 11 -8.61 -16.57 18.54
CA PRO A 11 -7.44 -17.42 18.35
C PRO A 11 -7.53 -18.36 17.14
N LEU A 12 -8.73 -18.85 16.82
CA LEU A 12 -8.96 -19.73 15.67
C LEU A 12 -8.96 -18.93 14.37
N VAL A 13 -9.55 -17.73 14.35
CA VAL A 13 -9.47 -16.81 13.21
C VAL A 13 -8.02 -16.49 12.90
N ALA A 14 -7.25 -16.05 13.91
CA ALA A 14 -5.83 -15.71 13.74
C ALA A 14 -4.99 -16.87 13.17
N ARG A 15 -5.30 -18.10 13.59
CA ARG A 15 -4.62 -19.31 13.11
C ARG A 15 -5.06 -19.73 11.71
N ILE A 16 -6.35 -19.63 11.38
CA ILE A 16 -6.84 -19.90 10.02
C ILE A 16 -6.27 -18.87 9.04
N THR A 17 -6.25 -17.59 9.41
CA THR A 17 -5.66 -16.52 8.59
C THR A 17 -4.14 -16.58 8.53
N SER A 18 -3.46 -17.27 9.45
CA SER A 18 -2.02 -17.53 9.32
C SER A 18 -1.69 -18.68 8.37
N PHE A 19 -2.65 -19.56 8.06
CA PHE A 19 -2.47 -20.73 7.19
C PHE A 19 -3.16 -20.61 5.81
N GLN A 20 -4.06 -19.64 5.63
CA GLN A 20 -4.57 -19.23 4.33
C GLN A 20 -3.97 -17.87 4.00
N ASP A 21 -3.60 -17.59 2.75
CA ASP A 21 -3.39 -16.21 2.24
C ASP A 21 -4.74 -15.48 2.29
N GLY A 22 -5.22 -15.21 3.50
CA GLY A 22 -6.57 -14.82 3.83
C GLY A 22 -6.74 -13.33 3.61
N VAL A 23 -7.17 -12.96 2.42
CA VAL A 23 -7.57 -11.58 2.13
C VAL A 23 -8.95 -11.33 2.71
N PHE A 24 -9.15 -10.21 3.43
CA PHE A 24 -10.48 -9.84 3.90
C PHE A 24 -11.46 -9.72 2.74
N ALA A 25 -12.70 -10.18 2.95
CA ALA A 25 -13.69 -10.30 1.87
C ALA A 25 -13.98 -8.98 1.15
N ASP A 26 -13.92 -7.86 1.87
CA ASP A 26 -14.17 -6.51 1.36
C ASP A 26 -13.02 -5.97 0.50
N VAL A 27 -11.77 -6.36 0.77
CA VAL A 27 -10.61 -5.96 -0.06
C VAL A 27 -10.25 -7.00 -1.13
N ARG A 28 -10.86 -8.20 -1.10
CA ARG A 28 -10.61 -9.31 -2.04
C ARG A 28 -10.77 -8.90 -3.50
N SER A 29 -11.77 -8.08 -3.82
CA SER A 29 -12.04 -7.61 -5.19
C SER A 29 -10.83 -6.89 -5.78
N ARG A 30 -10.15 -6.06 -4.99
CA ARG A 30 -8.96 -5.29 -5.40
C ARG A 30 -7.77 -6.20 -5.71
N PHE A 31 -7.58 -7.28 -4.95
CA PHE A 31 -6.55 -8.29 -5.26
C PHE A 31 -6.88 -9.04 -6.55
N VAL A 32 -8.12 -9.48 -6.71
CA VAL A 32 -8.57 -10.19 -7.92
C VAL A 32 -8.39 -9.30 -9.15
N GLU A 33 -8.77 -8.03 -9.05
CA GLU A 33 -8.60 -7.05 -10.12
C GLU A 33 -7.13 -6.87 -10.48
N PHE A 34 -6.24 -6.69 -9.49
CA PHE A 34 -4.82 -6.58 -9.77
C PHE A 34 -4.30 -7.80 -10.52
N HIS A 35 -4.60 -9.01 -10.04
CA HIS A 35 -4.09 -10.23 -10.65
C HIS A 35 -4.67 -10.53 -12.04
N ARG A 36 -5.93 -10.14 -12.31
CA ARG A 36 -6.63 -10.51 -13.56
C ARG A 36 -6.71 -9.40 -14.60
N CYS A 37 -6.75 -8.14 -14.16
CA CYS A 37 -7.11 -7.00 -15.00
C CYS A 37 -5.94 -6.01 -15.15
N VAL A 38 -5.17 -5.78 -14.09
CA VAL A 38 -4.05 -4.83 -14.12
C VAL A 38 -2.87 -5.43 -14.88
N ARG A 39 -2.47 -4.75 -15.95
CA ARG A 39 -1.30 -5.09 -16.77
C ARG A 39 -0.17 -4.13 -16.48
N PHE A 40 1.06 -4.62 -16.59
CA PHE A 40 2.26 -3.79 -16.50
C PHE A 40 2.99 -3.87 -17.83
N ALA A 41 3.43 -2.73 -18.34
CA ALA A 41 4.26 -2.65 -19.52
C ALA A 41 5.30 -1.55 -19.38
N MET A 42 6.48 -1.80 -19.93
CA MET A 42 7.46 -0.75 -20.17
C MET A 42 7.04 0.04 -21.40
N ARG A 43 6.85 1.35 -21.27
CA ARG A 43 6.49 2.26 -22.36
C ARG A 43 7.62 3.23 -22.64
N TRP A 44 7.99 3.34 -23.90
CA TRP A 44 9.00 4.29 -24.36
C TRP A 44 8.39 5.68 -24.41
N VAL A 45 8.99 6.62 -23.68
CA VAL A 45 8.65 8.05 -23.74
C VAL A 45 9.50 8.72 -24.82
N ASP A 46 10.76 8.31 -24.93
CA ASP A 46 11.71 8.70 -25.96
C ASP A 46 12.69 7.53 -26.23
N PRO A 47 13.60 7.61 -27.24
CA PRO A 47 14.50 6.51 -27.58
C PRO A 47 15.47 6.05 -26.48
N TYR A 48 15.65 6.82 -25.41
CA TYR A 48 16.58 6.56 -24.32
C TYR A 48 15.89 6.41 -22.96
N TRP A 49 14.59 6.67 -22.88
CA TRP A 49 13.82 6.67 -21.64
C TRP A 49 12.56 5.81 -21.75
N CYS A 50 12.47 4.82 -20.87
CA CYS A 50 11.28 3.99 -20.71
C CYS A 50 10.76 4.09 -19.29
N ILE A 51 9.43 4.04 -19.16
CA ILE A 51 8.72 4.09 -17.88
C ILE A 51 7.85 2.85 -17.73
N GLY A 52 7.84 2.29 -16.52
CA GLY A 52 6.91 1.23 -16.16
C GLY A 52 5.53 1.80 -15.89
N GLU A 53 4.54 1.35 -16.64
CA GLU A 53 3.18 1.83 -16.57
C GLU A 53 2.20 0.68 -16.28
N TYR A 54 1.24 0.96 -15.42
CA TYR A 54 0.17 0.04 -15.04
C TYR A 54 -1.12 0.45 -15.70
N ASP A 55 -1.70 -0.43 -16.52
CA ASP A 55 -3.04 -0.27 -17.04
C ASP A 55 -4.05 -0.61 -15.94
N VAL A 56 -4.96 0.31 -15.63
CA VAL A 56 -5.94 0.19 -14.57
C VAL A 56 -7.35 0.27 -15.16
N PRO A 57 -7.94 -0.87 -15.60
CA PRO A 57 -9.17 -0.84 -16.40
C PRO A 57 -10.38 -0.24 -15.69
N ARG A 58 -10.45 -0.33 -14.35
CA ARG A 58 -11.54 0.29 -13.59
C ARG A 58 -11.49 1.81 -13.59
N GLY A 59 -10.34 2.39 -13.89
CA GLY A 59 -10.06 3.80 -13.74
C GLY A 59 -9.87 4.23 -12.27
N VAL A 60 -8.94 5.15 -12.05
CA VAL A 60 -8.67 5.77 -10.74
C VAL A 60 -8.89 7.26 -10.87
N ARG A 61 -9.54 7.90 -9.89
CA ARG A 61 -9.71 9.36 -9.93
C ARG A 61 -8.35 10.04 -9.79
N SER A 62 -8.04 10.97 -10.68
CA SER A 62 -6.80 11.73 -10.58
C SER A 62 -6.83 12.65 -9.35
N ARG A 63 -5.75 12.65 -8.58
CA ARG A 63 -5.54 13.59 -7.48
C ARG A 63 -5.28 15.02 -7.96
N SER A 64 -4.59 15.16 -9.09
CA SER A 64 -4.23 16.48 -9.64
C SER A 64 -5.33 17.10 -10.50
N ALA A 65 -6.23 16.27 -11.05
CA ALA A 65 -7.34 16.70 -11.88
C ALA A 65 -8.64 15.99 -11.43
N PRO A 66 -9.41 16.55 -10.48
CA PRO A 66 -10.53 15.85 -9.83
C PRO A 66 -11.63 15.33 -10.76
N HIS A 67 -11.73 15.87 -11.98
CA HIS A 67 -12.69 15.45 -12.99
C HIS A 67 -12.14 14.39 -13.97
N ALA A 68 -10.85 14.06 -13.88
CA ALA A 68 -10.19 13.09 -14.74
C ALA A 68 -10.17 11.70 -14.11
N VAL A 69 -10.36 10.70 -14.96
CA VAL A 69 -10.18 9.29 -14.63
C VAL A 69 -8.91 8.80 -15.33
N LEU A 70 -7.98 8.28 -14.53
CA LEU A 70 -6.73 7.68 -14.97
C LEU A 70 -6.98 6.20 -15.24
N TYR A 71 -6.81 5.79 -16.49
CA TYR A 71 -6.81 4.37 -16.89
C TYR A 71 -5.41 3.77 -16.91
N SER A 72 -4.42 4.57 -16.56
CA SER A 72 -3.01 4.24 -16.62
C SER A 72 -2.26 5.02 -15.55
N MET A 73 -1.30 4.39 -14.88
CA MET A 73 -0.52 5.00 -13.79
C MET A 73 0.95 4.61 -13.90
N GLN A 74 1.86 5.56 -13.75
CA GLN A 74 3.28 5.26 -13.72
C GLN A 74 3.67 4.62 -12.38
N GLY A 75 4.58 3.65 -12.40
CA GLY A 75 5.09 3.05 -11.16
C GLY A 75 5.73 4.10 -10.24
N SER A 76 6.43 5.09 -10.81
CA SER A 76 7.05 6.19 -10.07
C SER A 76 6.04 7.07 -9.34
N ASP A 77 4.88 7.35 -9.93
CA ASP A 77 3.80 8.13 -9.29
C ASP A 77 3.25 7.42 -8.04
N LEU A 78 3.40 6.09 -8.02
CA LEU A 78 3.01 5.22 -6.92
C LEU A 78 4.18 4.85 -6.01
N HIS A 79 5.39 5.40 -6.18
CA HIS A 79 6.58 4.99 -5.43
C HIS A 79 6.85 3.46 -5.54
N LEU A 80 6.65 2.88 -6.72
CA LEU A 80 6.93 1.48 -7.03
C LEU A 80 8.14 1.37 -7.95
N HIS A 81 8.72 0.17 -8.04
CA HIS A 81 9.75 -0.12 -9.03
C HIS A 81 9.24 0.17 -10.44
N SER A 82 10.02 0.94 -11.21
CA SER A 82 9.65 1.41 -12.54
C SER A 82 9.97 0.41 -13.65
N ASP A 83 10.67 -0.68 -13.36
CA ASP A 83 11.18 -1.64 -14.34
C ASP A 83 10.43 -2.98 -14.33
N THR A 84 9.64 -3.25 -13.30
CA THR A 84 8.99 -4.54 -13.06
C THR A 84 7.60 -4.37 -12.46
N ARG A 85 6.76 -5.39 -12.67
CA ARG A 85 5.42 -5.45 -12.08
C ARG A 85 5.54 -5.74 -10.59
N ASP A 86 5.30 -4.72 -9.77
CA ASP A 86 5.44 -4.77 -8.32
C ASP A 86 4.14 -5.25 -7.67
N PRO A 87 4.16 -6.33 -6.85
CA PRO A 87 2.97 -6.80 -6.13
C PRO A 87 2.44 -5.79 -5.11
N ARG A 88 3.26 -4.82 -4.66
CA ARG A 88 2.84 -3.75 -3.73
C ARG A 88 1.86 -2.76 -4.37
N PHE A 89 1.70 -2.79 -5.70
CA PHE A 89 0.77 -1.93 -6.45
C PHE A 89 -0.63 -1.84 -5.82
N ILE A 90 -1.16 -2.97 -5.34
CA ILE A 90 -2.52 -3.06 -4.77
C ILE A 90 -2.67 -2.12 -3.57
N LEU A 91 -1.69 -2.13 -2.67
CA LEU A 91 -1.67 -1.27 -1.49
C LEU A 91 -1.45 0.19 -1.88
N HIS A 92 -0.48 0.44 -2.77
CA HIS A 92 -0.12 1.80 -3.18
C HIS A 92 -1.26 2.51 -3.93
N VAL A 93 -2.07 1.80 -4.70
CA VAL A 93 -3.29 2.37 -5.29
C VAL A 93 -4.35 2.67 -4.23
N ALA A 94 -4.53 1.82 -3.21
CA ALA A 94 -5.47 2.14 -2.11
C ALA A 94 -5.04 3.40 -1.35
N ILE A 95 -3.74 3.58 -1.12
CA ILE A 95 -3.15 4.80 -0.56
C ILE A 95 -3.41 5.99 -1.50
N TYR A 96 -3.14 5.81 -2.81
CA TYR A 96 -3.40 6.83 -3.81
C TYR A 96 -4.86 7.27 -3.84
N GLU A 97 -5.80 6.36 -3.61
CA GLU A 97 -7.23 6.66 -3.55
C GLU A 97 -7.70 7.28 -2.23
N GLY A 98 -6.87 7.25 -1.18
CA GLY A 98 -7.23 7.74 0.14
C GLY A 98 -8.18 6.80 0.88
N ASP A 99 -8.25 5.53 0.45
CA ASP A 99 -9.09 4.51 1.06
C ASP A 99 -8.37 3.92 2.28
N ALA A 100 -8.45 4.63 3.41
CA ALA A 100 -7.76 4.28 4.64
C ALA A 100 -8.15 2.91 5.19
N ASP A 101 -9.43 2.54 5.07
CA ASP A 101 -9.93 1.25 5.51
C ASP A 101 -9.34 0.12 4.66
N ALA A 102 -9.38 0.25 3.33
CA ALA A 102 -8.78 -0.75 2.45
C ALA A 102 -7.27 -0.86 2.65
N ALA A 103 -6.55 0.26 2.70
CA ALA A 103 -5.10 0.28 2.89
C ALA A 103 -4.70 -0.42 4.21
N THR A 104 -5.39 -0.10 5.31
CA THR A 104 -5.13 -0.71 6.63
C THR A 104 -5.43 -2.20 6.63
N ARG A 105 -6.56 -2.62 6.05
CA ARG A 105 -6.95 -4.04 5.98
C ARG A 105 -5.98 -4.84 5.11
N MET A 106 -5.59 -4.31 3.96
CA MET A 106 -4.59 -4.91 3.07
C MET A 106 -3.24 -5.08 3.76
N ALA A 107 -2.75 -4.04 4.42
CA ALA A 107 -1.52 -4.07 5.19
C ALA A 107 -1.57 -5.11 6.32
N THR A 108 -2.71 -5.22 7.00
CA THR A 108 -2.91 -6.17 8.09
C THR A 108 -2.94 -7.63 7.60
N CYS A 109 -3.68 -7.92 6.52
CA CYS A 109 -3.80 -9.30 6.02
C CYS A 109 -2.64 -9.72 5.11
N CYS A 110 -1.90 -8.77 4.55
CA CYS A 110 -0.77 -9.03 3.67
C CYS A 110 0.42 -8.13 4.02
N PRO A 111 1.13 -8.39 5.13
CA PRO A 111 2.26 -7.55 5.58
C PRO A 111 3.37 -7.39 4.54
N ARG A 112 3.53 -8.36 3.62
CA ARG A 112 4.48 -8.28 2.50
C ARG A 112 4.24 -7.10 1.53
N LEU A 113 3.06 -6.48 1.59
CA LEU A 113 2.75 -5.29 0.79
C LEU A 113 3.27 -4.00 1.44
N LEU A 114 3.55 -4.02 2.75
CA LEU A 114 4.05 -2.86 3.49
C LEU A 114 5.51 -2.58 3.12
N SER A 115 5.81 -1.30 2.92
CA SER A 115 7.16 -0.80 2.64
C SER A 115 7.30 0.65 3.08
N ASP A 116 8.55 1.09 3.21
CA ASP A 116 8.88 2.50 3.45
C ASP A 116 8.28 3.40 2.37
N ASP A 117 8.29 2.93 1.12
CA ASP A 117 7.71 3.62 -0.04
C ASP A 117 6.20 3.83 0.12
N ALA A 118 5.48 2.88 0.72
CA ALA A 118 4.05 3.00 0.99
C ALA A 118 3.77 4.10 2.03
N VAL A 119 4.58 4.16 3.10
CA VAL A 119 4.49 5.22 4.11
C VAL A 119 4.83 6.58 3.50
N GLU A 120 5.91 6.64 2.71
CA GLU A 120 6.28 7.87 2.02
C GLU A 120 5.21 8.34 1.04
N LEU A 121 4.60 7.44 0.26
CA LEU A 121 3.51 7.77 -0.64
C LEU A 121 2.33 8.37 0.12
N ALA A 122 1.92 7.77 1.24
CA ALA A 122 0.84 8.29 2.08
C ALA A 122 1.16 9.70 2.58
N LEU A 123 2.41 9.94 2.98
CA LEU A 123 2.87 11.28 3.35
C LEU A 123 2.87 12.23 2.14
N THR A 124 3.32 11.82 0.95
CA THR A 124 3.29 12.64 -0.30
C THR A 124 1.90 13.14 -0.62
N LEU A 125 0.89 12.32 -0.33
CA LEU A 125 -0.50 12.62 -0.64
C LEU A 125 -1.26 13.28 0.52
N ASP A 126 -0.57 13.63 1.62
CA ASP A 126 -1.16 14.18 2.85
C ASP A 126 -2.21 13.26 3.50
N GLU A 127 -2.12 11.95 3.26
CA GLU A 127 -2.99 10.92 3.83
C GLU A 127 -2.49 10.50 5.22
N LEU A 128 -2.44 11.46 6.16
CA LEU A 128 -1.81 11.28 7.48
C LEU A 128 -2.43 10.14 8.30
N ALA A 129 -3.73 9.89 8.16
CA ALA A 129 -4.41 8.79 8.82
C ALA A 129 -3.89 7.42 8.34
N ILE A 130 -3.69 7.30 7.03
CA ILE A 130 -3.11 6.10 6.41
C ILE A 130 -1.66 5.96 6.83
N ALA A 131 -0.86 7.02 6.74
CA ALA A 131 0.54 7.00 7.13
C ALA A 131 0.73 6.53 8.60
N LYS A 132 -0.08 7.07 9.53
CA LYS A 132 -0.09 6.66 10.95
C LYS A 132 -0.46 5.18 11.12
N ALA A 133 -1.45 4.70 10.38
CA ALA A 133 -1.85 3.30 10.43
C ALA A 133 -0.74 2.37 9.91
N LEU A 134 -0.12 2.72 8.78
CA LEU A 134 0.98 1.95 8.19
C LEU A 134 2.20 1.93 9.11
N VAL A 135 2.60 3.06 9.71
CA VAL A 135 3.71 3.10 10.67
C VAL A 135 3.43 2.23 11.90
N ARG A 136 2.19 2.19 12.40
CA ARG A 136 1.84 1.30 13.53
C ARG A 136 1.89 -0.18 13.16
N LEU A 137 1.49 -0.53 11.93
CA LEU A 137 1.53 -1.90 11.43
C LEU A 137 2.95 -2.35 11.03
N HIS A 138 3.76 -1.39 10.57
CA HIS A 138 5.15 -1.62 10.16
C HIS A 138 6.14 -1.54 11.33
N GLY A 139 5.78 -0.80 12.39
CA GLY A 139 6.52 -0.68 13.63
C GLY A 139 6.51 -1.97 14.47
N PRO A 140 7.21 -1.98 15.62
CA PRO A 140 7.59 -3.19 16.33
C PRO A 140 6.40 -3.85 17.02
N SER A 141 5.69 -4.69 16.28
CA SER A 141 4.84 -5.74 16.84
C SER A 141 5.46 -7.14 16.70
N SER A 142 6.65 -7.25 16.08
CA SER A 142 7.49 -8.45 16.13
C SER A 142 8.94 -8.11 16.49
N ARG A 143 9.31 -8.33 17.75
CA ARG A 143 10.62 -8.83 18.25
C ARG A 143 11.98 -8.41 17.64
N ASP A 144 12.09 -7.44 16.74
CA ASP A 144 13.36 -7.04 16.13
C ASP A 144 13.68 -5.58 16.42
N SER A 145 14.74 -5.34 17.18
CA SER A 145 15.37 -4.02 17.38
C SER A 145 15.93 -3.39 16.10
N ASP A 146 15.93 -4.14 14.99
CA ASP A 146 16.48 -3.76 13.69
C ASP A 146 15.57 -2.78 12.92
N TRP A 147 14.29 -2.68 13.32
CA TRP A 147 13.32 -1.78 12.67
C TRP A 147 13.71 -0.30 12.82
N MET A 148 14.14 0.14 14.02
CA MET A 148 14.53 1.54 14.25
C MET A 148 15.80 1.90 13.48
N GLU A 149 16.73 0.95 13.31
CA GLU A 149 17.97 1.20 12.60
C GLU A 149 17.76 1.30 11.09
N THR A 150 16.86 0.51 10.50
CA THR A 150 16.69 0.49 9.05
C THR A 150 15.63 1.49 8.58
N PHE A 151 14.44 1.44 9.19
CA PHE A 151 13.28 2.27 8.84
C PHE A 151 13.46 3.72 9.29
N GLY A 152 14.00 3.92 10.50
CA GLY A 152 14.32 5.24 11.02
C GLY A 152 15.37 5.95 10.15
N ARG A 153 16.38 5.24 9.65
CA ARG A 153 17.42 5.84 8.78
C ARG A 153 16.91 6.24 7.41
N SER A 154 15.97 5.50 6.81
CA SER A 154 15.44 5.82 5.48
C SER A 154 14.37 6.92 5.52
N LEU A 155 13.44 6.86 6.48
CA LEU A 155 12.26 7.72 6.49
C LEU A 155 12.42 9.00 7.32
N LEU A 156 13.16 8.98 8.43
CA LEU A 156 13.34 10.20 9.24
C LEU A 156 13.95 11.35 8.43
N PRO A 157 15.01 11.15 7.61
CA PRO A 157 15.53 12.24 6.78
C PRO A 157 14.51 12.76 5.76
N ARG A 158 13.63 11.90 5.25
CA ARG A 158 12.59 12.25 4.26
C ARG A 158 11.46 13.04 4.91
N ILE A 159 11.03 12.64 6.11
CA ILE A 159 10.02 13.36 6.92
C ILE A 159 10.57 14.71 7.37
N VAL A 160 11.79 14.76 7.89
CA VAL A 160 12.44 16.01 8.33
C VAL A 160 12.63 16.98 7.18
N ARG A 161 13.02 16.50 5.98
CA ARG A 161 13.15 17.35 4.77
C ARG A 161 11.84 18.05 4.39
N ARG A 162 10.67 17.49 4.75
CA ARG A 162 9.37 18.09 4.45
C ARG A 162 8.95 19.21 5.40
N GLY A 163 9.59 19.31 6.56
CA GLY A 163 9.44 20.48 7.46
C GLY A 163 8.04 20.76 7.99
N SER A 164 7.10 19.81 7.88
CA SER A 164 5.71 19.98 8.32
C SER A 164 5.49 19.28 9.66
N VAL A 165 5.10 20.03 10.69
CA VAL A 165 4.83 19.53 12.06
C VAL A 165 3.86 18.33 12.06
N PRO A 166 2.74 18.34 11.30
CA PRO A 166 1.86 17.18 11.18
C PRO A 166 2.53 15.88 10.71
N HIS A 167 3.60 15.96 9.92
CA HIS A 167 4.31 14.79 9.43
C HIS A 167 5.25 14.18 10.49
N LEU A 168 5.72 15.00 11.44
CA LEU A 168 6.51 14.51 12.57
C LEU A 168 5.63 13.76 13.59
N GLU A 169 4.34 14.12 13.70
CA GLU A 169 3.37 13.41 14.54
C GLU A 169 2.95 12.03 14.01
N VAL A 170 3.46 11.62 12.84
CA VAL A 170 3.22 10.29 12.26
C VAL A 170 4.15 9.24 12.86
N LEU A 171 5.30 9.66 13.39
CA LEU A 171 6.26 8.82 14.12
C LEU A 171 5.75 8.48 15.52
#